data_AF-W1J7W4-F1
#
_entry.id   AF-W1J7W4-F1
#
_cell.length_a   1.000
_cell.length_b   1.000
_cell.length_c   1.000
_cell.angle_alpha   90.00
_cell.angle_beta   90.00
_cell.angle_gamma   90.00
#
_symmetry.space_group_name_H-M   'P 1'
#
loop_
_entity.id
_entity.type
_entity.pdbx_description
1 polymer ?
#
loop_
_entity_poly.entity_id
_entity_poly.type
_entity_poly.pdbx_seq_one_letter_code
_entity_poly.pdbx_strand_id
1 'polypeptide(L)'
;MTVCNHLQRYPSQVDNSQFYKKQLNSGTLTVMAERGVASLETLFDIAERRNPKRAFLFVSKVLGRHIPVSPSIMRAVYRQLSEQFPVNLPGPVLYIGMAETAVGLAAGVFQETRQKVASPVFLTSTRHPVEGDLLCEFKEDHSHATDHLIYWPKENHLRQRVSSARTLVLIDDEATTGNTFLNLFEALRHAGLDQIEHIITVTLTDWSGQSIIRRCPLPVSTVSLIEGNWQWEADSFAAVPVMPEVNVTARGKVDIIGTQNWGRLGLDDSQYDLGSDIQATAGEKVLVLGSSEFVWQPFLLAERLEQEGASVKFGSTTRSPISCGHAIQSVMAFTDNYGLGIPNFLYNVAHQQFDRILLCLETPKTSVDPALIAQLSLVAPSVEIVTYD
;
A
#
# COMPACT_ATOMS: atom_id res chain seq x y z
N MET A 1 6.09 -23.80 -49.49
CA MET A 1 5.63 -25.09 -48.91
C MET A 1 6.71 -25.56 -47.93
N THR A 2 6.52 -25.90 -46.68
CA THR A 2 5.47 -25.74 -45.66
C THR A 2 6.25 -26.10 -44.38
N VAL A 3 6.45 -25.15 -43.47
CA VAL A 3 7.16 -25.40 -42.21
C VAL A 3 6.18 -26.11 -41.28
N CYS A 4 6.51 -27.33 -40.85
CA CYS A 4 5.68 -28.10 -39.93
C CYS A 4 5.97 -27.71 -38.48
N ASN A 5 4.92 -27.29 -37.79
CA ASN A 5 4.88 -26.85 -36.40
C ASN A 5 5.32 -27.95 -35.42
N HIS A 6 6.30 -27.64 -34.57
CA HIS A 6 6.42 -28.27 -33.26
C HIS A 6 5.80 -27.36 -32.20
N LEU A 7 4.55 -27.66 -31.85
CA LEU A 7 3.89 -27.17 -30.65
C LEU A 7 4.62 -27.73 -29.43
N GLN A 8 5.47 -26.90 -28.83
CA GLN A 8 6.06 -27.16 -27.52
C GLN A 8 4.93 -27.01 -26.48
N ARG A 9 4.43 -28.13 -25.98
CA ARG A 9 3.45 -28.16 -24.88
C ARG A 9 4.08 -27.53 -23.64
N TYR A 10 3.55 -26.40 -23.19
CA TYR A 10 3.79 -25.87 -21.85
C TYR A 10 3.38 -26.93 -20.82
N PRO A 11 4.13 -27.12 -19.72
CA PRO A 11 3.76 -28.07 -18.69
C PRO A 11 2.42 -27.67 -18.07
N SER A 12 1.58 -28.68 -17.85
CA SER A 12 0.27 -28.62 -17.20
C SER A 12 0.29 -27.78 -15.92
N GLN A 13 -0.53 -26.72 -15.88
CA GLN A 13 -0.89 -26.03 -14.64
C GLN A 13 -1.47 -27.05 -13.67
N VAL A 14 -0.81 -27.23 -12.52
CA VAL A 14 -1.40 -27.96 -11.39
C VAL A 14 -2.59 -27.12 -10.92
N ASP A 15 -3.78 -27.72 -10.90
CA ASP A 15 -4.99 -27.15 -10.30
C ASP A 15 -4.75 -26.99 -8.80
N ASN A 16 -4.29 -25.80 -8.40
CA ASN A 16 -3.91 -25.47 -7.04
C ASN A 16 -4.97 -24.53 -6.44
N SER A 17 -6.24 -24.81 -6.74
CA SER A 17 -7.36 -24.02 -6.25
C SER A 17 -7.42 -24.05 -4.72
N GLN A 18 -7.41 -22.86 -4.11
CA GLN A 18 -7.47 -22.71 -2.66
C GLN A 18 -8.83 -22.15 -2.25
N PHE A 19 -9.38 -22.70 -1.17
CA PHE A 19 -10.65 -22.27 -0.60
C PHE A 19 -10.43 -21.69 0.79
N TYR A 20 -10.98 -20.51 1.04
CA TYR A 20 -10.93 -19.86 2.34
C TYR A 20 -12.32 -19.35 2.72
N LYS A 21 -12.74 -19.61 3.96
CA LYS A 21 -14.04 -19.18 4.48
C LYS A 21 -13.88 -18.58 5.87
N LYS A 22 -14.45 -17.40 6.10
CA LYS A 22 -14.43 -16.72 7.38
C LYS A 22 -15.82 -16.23 7.77
N GLN A 23 -16.28 -16.68 8.93
CA GLN A 23 -17.45 -16.13 9.58
C GLN A 23 -17.07 -14.84 10.32
N LEU A 24 -17.80 -13.77 10.03
CA LEU A 24 -17.79 -12.51 10.77
C LEU A 24 -19.14 -12.33 11.48
N ASN A 25 -19.26 -11.31 12.33
CA ASN A 25 -20.52 -10.96 12.99
C ASN A 25 -21.58 -10.49 11.98
N SER A 26 -21.17 -9.80 10.90
CA SER A 26 -22.10 -9.28 9.89
C SER A 26 -22.42 -10.23 8.74
N GLY A 27 -21.82 -11.42 8.70
CA GLY A 27 -21.98 -12.36 7.59
C GLY A 27 -20.76 -13.23 7.34
N THR A 28 -20.76 -13.93 6.22
CA THR A 28 -19.72 -14.90 5.87
C THR A 28 -19.03 -14.51 4.57
N LEU A 29 -17.69 -14.47 4.59
CA LEU A 29 -16.88 -14.33 3.39
C LEU A 29 -16.38 -15.70 2.94
N THR A 30 -16.53 -15.97 1.65
CA THR A 30 -15.93 -17.11 0.97
C THR A 30 -15.02 -16.60 -0.14
N VAL A 31 -13.80 -17.14 -0.23
CA VAL A 31 -12.79 -16.77 -1.23
C VAL A 31 -12.32 -18.04 -1.92
N MET A 32 -12.28 -17.99 -3.25
CA MET A 32 -11.73 -19.05 -4.09
C MET A 32 -10.59 -18.46 -4.90
N ALA A 33 -9.36 -18.92 -4.65
CA ALA A 33 -8.21 -18.59 -5.48
C ALA A 33 -8.04 -19.62 -6.57
N GLU A 34 -7.92 -19.14 -7.80
CA GLU A 34 -7.79 -19.95 -9.01
C GLU A 34 -6.33 -19.98 -9.50
N ARG A 35 -5.56 -18.95 -9.17
CA ARG A 35 -4.14 -18.83 -9.49
C ARG A 35 -3.38 -18.19 -8.34
N GLY A 36 -2.17 -18.65 -8.11
CA GLY A 36 -1.26 -18.05 -7.14
C GLY A 36 -0.20 -19.02 -6.66
N VAL A 37 0.91 -18.46 -6.19
CA VAL A 37 2.03 -19.22 -5.62
C VAL A 37 2.07 -19.17 -4.10
N ALA A 38 1.24 -18.30 -3.50
CA ALA A 38 1.18 -18.09 -2.06
C ALA A 38 -0.05 -18.77 -1.44
N SER A 39 0.05 -19.11 -0.16
CA SER A 39 -1.11 -19.53 0.64
C SER A 39 -2.00 -18.33 0.98
N LEU A 40 -3.31 -18.45 0.79
CA LEU A 40 -4.31 -17.42 1.14
C LEU A 40 -4.12 -16.94 2.58
N GLU A 41 -3.98 -17.88 3.52
CA GLU A 41 -3.86 -17.59 4.95
C GLU A 41 -2.54 -16.90 5.32
N THR A 42 -1.53 -16.99 4.45
CA THR A 42 -0.25 -16.30 4.65
C THR A 42 -0.31 -14.86 4.15
N LEU A 43 -1.10 -14.57 3.10
CA LEU A 43 -1.21 -13.22 2.57
C LEU A 43 -2.20 -12.34 3.33
N PHE A 44 -3.33 -12.90 3.78
CA PHE A 44 -4.34 -12.11 4.48
C PHE A 44 -5.08 -12.89 5.57
N ASP A 45 -5.82 -12.14 6.37
CA ASP A 45 -6.98 -12.60 7.14
C ASP A 45 -8.10 -11.55 6.98
N ILE A 46 -9.28 -11.77 7.54
CA ILE A 46 -10.42 -10.86 7.37
C ILE A 46 -10.72 -10.13 8.66
N ALA A 47 -11.06 -8.85 8.54
CA ALA A 47 -11.61 -8.03 9.62
C ALA A 47 -12.94 -7.39 9.22
N GLU A 48 -13.68 -6.94 10.23
CA GLU A 48 -14.90 -6.16 10.04
C GLU A 48 -14.59 -4.67 9.98
N ARG A 49 -15.20 -3.99 9.02
CA ARG A 49 -15.13 -2.54 8.93
C ARG A 49 -16.22 -1.92 9.78
N ARG A 50 -15.95 -0.71 10.28
CA ARG A 50 -16.99 0.16 10.85
C ARG A 50 -17.67 0.96 9.73
N ASN A 51 -18.27 0.27 8.77
CA ASN A 51 -18.90 0.90 7.59
C ASN A 51 -20.16 0.12 7.14
N PRO A 52 -21.33 0.76 7.03
CA PRO A 52 -22.57 0.08 6.66
C PRO A 52 -22.62 -0.41 5.20
N LYS A 53 -21.78 0.13 4.31
CA LYS A 53 -21.72 -0.24 2.88
C LYS A 53 -20.63 -1.25 2.55
N ARG A 54 -19.64 -1.44 3.43
CA ARG A 54 -18.53 -2.38 3.24
C ARG A 54 -18.36 -3.15 4.54
N ALA A 55 -18.92 -4.35 4.62
CA ALA A 55 -18.96 -5.13 5.86
C ALA A 55 -17.58 -5.62 6.31
N PHE A 56 -16.70 -5.99 5.35
CA PHE A 56 -15.42 -6.63 5.64
C PHE A 56 -14.24 -5.94 4.95
N LEU A 57 -13.04 -6.35 5.34
CA LEU A 57 -11.75 -5.92 4.80
C LEU A 57 -10.82 -7.14 4.73
N PHE A 58 -10.12 -7.32 3.62
CA PHE A 58 -8.94 -8.17 3.57
C PHE A 58 -7.78 -7.45 4.26
N VAL A 59 -7.29 -8.04 5.34
CA VAL A 59 -6.20 -7.51 6.15
C VAL A 59 -4.91 -8.18 5.71
N SER A 60 -4.09 -7.44 4.96
CA SER A 60 -2.78 -7.94 4.54
C SER A 60 -1.87 -8.25 5.74
N LYS A 61 -1.26 -9.44 5.70
CA LYS A 61 -0.23 -9.92 6.62
C LYS A 61 1.19 -9.62 6.14
N VAL A 62 1.32 -8.93 5.00
CA VAL A 62 2.62 -8.70 4.33
C VAL A 62 2.91 -7.23 4.02
N LEU A 63 2.09 -6.29 4.50
CA LEU A 63 2.24 -4.85 4.22
C LEU A 63 2.70 -3.99 5.41
N GLY A 64 2.52 -4.46 6.65
CA GLY A 64 2.78 -3.61 7.81
C GLY A 64 1.74 -2.49 8.01
N ARG A 65 0.54 -2.59 7.42
CA ARG A 65 -0.52 -1.57 7.60
C ARG A 65 -1.35 -1.80 8.85
N HIS A 66 -1.95 -2.98 8.98
CA HIS A 66 -2.84 -3.31 10.09
C HIS A 66 -2.26 -4.37 11.03
N ILE A 67 -1.27 -5.12 10.56
CA ILE A 67 -0.54 -6.13 11.31
C ILE A 67 0.94 -5.77 11.14
N PRO A 68 1.72 -5.58 12.22
CA PRO A 68 3.16 -5.38 12.09
C PRO A 68 3.85 -6.59 11.45
N VAL A 69 4.71 -6.37 10.46
CA VAL A 69 5.34 -7.41 9.63
C VAL A 69 6.86 -7.32 9.74
N SER A 70 7.56 -8.45 9.64
CA SER A 70 9.04 -8.42 9.55
C SER A 70 9.48 -7.82 8.20
N PRO A 71 10.45 -6.88 8.17
CA PRO A 71 10.87 -6.24 6.93
C PRO A 71 11.29 -7.23 5.82
N SER A 72 11.99 -8.30 6.19
CA SER A 72 12.38 -9.42 5.32
C SER A 72 11.20 -10.08 4.58
N ILE A 73 10.03 -10.19 5.22
CA ILE A 73 8.81 -10.73 4.59
C ILE A 73 8.29 -9.76 3.52
N MET A 74 8.25 -8.47 3.84
CA MET A 74 7.81 -7.43 2.88
C MET A 74 8.75 -7.38 1.68
N ARG A 75 10.07 -7.41 1.92
CA ARG A 75 11.09 -7.46 0.87
C ARG A 75 10.95 -8.70 -0.02
N ALA A 76 10.69 -9.86 0.57
CA ALA A 76 10.46 -11.10 -0.18
C ALA A 76 9.23 -10.97 -1.11
N VAL A 77 8.16 -10.34 -0.65
CA VAL A 77 6.97 -10.04 -1.47
C VAL A 77 7.30 -9.13 -2.64
N TYR A 78 8.08 -8.07 -2.43
CA TYR A 78 8.49 -7.17 -3.52
C TYR A 78 9.30 -7.90 -4.59
N ARG A 79 10.20 -8.79 -4.17
CA ARG A 79 10.98 -9.64 -5.09
C ARG A 79 10.10 -10.60 -5.88
N GLN A 80 9.15 -11.27 -5.22
CA GLN A 80 8.19 -12.18 -5.88
C GLN A 80 7.34 -11.47 -6.95
N LEU A 81 6.89 -10.24 -6.68
CA LEU A 81 6.17 -9.43 -7.66
C LEU A 81 7.12 -9.02 -8.82
N SER A 82 8.36 -8.66 -8.50
CA SER A 82 9.38 -8.29 -9.49
C SER A 82 9.75 -9.46 -10.42
N GLU A 83 9.76 -10.70 -9.93
CA GLU A 83 10.02 -11.91 -10.74
C GLU A 83 8.95 -12.14 -11.82
N GLN A 84 7.71 -11.78 -11.52
CA GLN A 84 6.57 -11.87 -12.45
C GLN A 84 6.44 -10.63 -13.36
N PHE A 85 7.25 -9.59 -13.12
CA PHE A 85 7.14 -8.32 -13.82
C PHE A 85 7.51 -8.47 -15.31
N PRO A 86 6.68 -7.97 -16.24
CA PRO A 86 6.93 -8.07 -17.66
C PRO A 86 8.28 -7.45 -18.09
N VAL A 87 8.88 -8.03 -19.12
CA VAL A 87 10.11 -7.53 -19.76
C VAL A 87 9.81 -6.90 -21.12
N ASN A 88 10.77 -6.14 -21.68
CA ASN A 88 10.67 -5.51 -23.02
C ASN A 88 9.52 -4.50 -23.16
N LEU A 89 9.31 -3.69 -22.12
CA LEU A 89 8.26 -2.67 -22.07
C LEU A 89 8.66 -1.39 -22.84
N PRO A 90 7.72 -0.72 -23.52
CA PRO A 90 7.98 0.60 -24.11
C PRO A 90 8.17 1.63 -23.00
N GLY A 91 9.35 2.25 -22.94
CA GLY A 91 9.63 3.34 -22.00
C GLY A 91 9.41 4.73 -22.61
N PRO A 92 9.39 5.80 -21.81
CA PRO A 92 9.51 5.84 -20.34
C PRO A 92 8.39 5.09 -19.60
N VAL A 93 8.70 4.58 -18.41
CA VAL A 93 7.75 3.81 -17.57
C VAL A 93 7.35 4.62 -16.35
N LEU A 94 6.06 4.91 -16.23
CA LEU A 94 5.47 5.64 -15.10
C LEU A 94 4.85 4.67 -14.11
N TYR A 95 5.27 4.72 -12.86
CA TYR A 95 4.70 3.97 -11.74
C TYR A 95 3.82 4.88 -10.89
N ILE A 96 2.63 4.41 -10.52
CA ILE A 96 1.72 5.12 -9.63
C ILE A 96 1.22 4.18 -8.53
N GLY A 97 1.60 4.48 -7.28
CA GLY A 97 1.13 3.80 -6.08
C GLY A 97 -0.15 4.41 -5.50
N MET A 98 -1.08 3.56 -5.07
CA MET A 98 -2.34 3.97 -4.44
C MET A 98 -2.15 4.28 -2.95
N ALA A 99 -2.53 5.50 -2.54
CA ALA A 99 -2.58 5.88 -1.13
C ALA A 99 -3.87 5.40 -0.45
N GLU A 100 -3.83 4.99 0.80
CA GLU A 100 -2.69 5.01 1.72
C GLU A 100 -1.96 3.65 1.77
N THR A 101 -2.72 2.56 1.63
CA THR A 101 -2.26 1.20 1.96
C THR A 101 -1.11 0.73 1.08
N ALA A 102 -1.14 1.03 -0.22
CA ALA A 102 -0.19 0.51 -1.19
C ALA A 102 1.06 1.39 -1.39
N VAL A 103 1.21 2.50 -0.68
CA VAL A 103 2.38 3.40 -0.84
C VAL A 103 3.71 2.65 -0.66
N GLY A 104 3.85 1.91 0.43
CA GLY A 104 5.06 1.13 0.71
C GLY A 104 5.26 -0.02 -0.29
N LEU A 105 4.17 -0.69 -0.68
CA LEU A 105 4.18 -1.73 -1.72
C LEU A 105 4.69 -1.19 -3.04
N ALA A 106 4.17 -0.05 -3.47
CA ALA A 106 4.51 0.59 -4.73
C ALA A 106 5.97 1.03 -4.77
N ALA A 107 6.48 1.61 -3.68
CA ALA A 107 7.88 1.98 -3.56
C ALA A 107 8.80 0.75 -3.59
N GLY A 108 8.42 -0.35 -2.93
CA GLY A 108 9.13 -1.62 -2.97
C GLY A 108 9.16 -2.25 -4.37
N VAL A 109 8.01 -2.35 -5.03
CA VAL A 109 7.90 -2.85 -6.42
C VAL A 109 8.73 -1.97 -7.37
N PHE A 110 8.65 -0.65 -7.23
CA PHE A 110 9.47 0.27 -8.01
C PHE A 110 10.96 -0.01 -7.81
N GLN A 111 11.43 -0.10 -6.56
CA GLN A 111 12.83 -0.36 -6.24
C GLN A 111 13.33 -1.68 -6.86
N GLU A 112 12.52 -2.75 -6.80
CA GLU A 112 12.88 -4.07 -7.34
C GLU A 112 12.78 -4.17 -8.86
N THR A 113 12.09 -3.24 -9.55
CA THR A 113 11.83 -3.32 -11.00
C THR A 113 12.43 -2.19 -11.81
N ARG A 114 12.85 -1.07 -11.20
CA ARG A 114 13.34 0.12 -11.92
C ARG A 114 14.51 -0.15 -12.86
N GLN A 115 15.38 -1.11 -12.55
CA GLN A 115 16.53 -1.49 -13.38
C GLN A 115 16.14 -2.36 -14.59
N LYS A 116 14.91 -2.87 -14.63
CA LYS A 116 14.37 -3.71 -15.71
C LYS A 116 13.67 -2.89 -16.79
N VAL A 117 13.51 -1.59 -16.58
CA VAL A 117 12.69 -0.71 -17.43
C VAL A 117 13.47 0.53 -17.86
N ALA A 118 13.07 1.13 -18.98
CA ALA A 118 13.70 2.33 -19.50
C ALA A 118 13.11 3.59 -18.88
N SER A 119 13.98 4.50 -18.42
CA SER A 119 13.63 5.82 -17.88
C SER A 119 12.46 5.80 -16.89
N PRO A 120 12.57 5.04 -15.79
CA PRO A 120 11.51 4.94 -14.80
C PRO A 120 11.23 6.27 -14.11
N VAL A 121 9.97 6.49 -13.72
CA VAL A 121 9.56 7.55 -12.79
C VAL A 121 8.47 7.02 -11.87
N PHE A 122 8.58 7.31 -10.57
CA PHE A 122 7.65 6.86 -9.55
C PHE A 122 6.89 8.03 -8.94
N LEU A 123 5.57 7.88 -8.91
CA LEU A 123 4.63 8.74 -8.22
C LEU A 123 3.76 7.92 -7.26
N THR A 124 3.20 8.61 -6.27
CA THR A 124 2.11 8.08 -5.47
C THR A 124 0.95 9.05 -5.51
N SER A 125 -0.27 8.53 -5.46
CA SER A 125 -1.39 9.37 -5.05
C SER A 125 -1.23 9.79 -3.58
N THR A 126 -1.93 10.83 -3.18
CA THR A 126 -1.97 11.30 -1.80
C THR A 126 -3.34 11.86 -1.46
N ARG A 127 -3.74 11.73 -0.19
CA ARG A 127 -4.91 12.39 0.40
C ARG A 127 -4.53 13.63 1.20
N HIS A 128 -3.23 13.95 1.25
CA HIS A 128 -2.68 15.12 1.92
C HIS A 128 -2.27 16.16 0.87
N PRO A 129 -3.04 17.25 0.70
CA PRO A 129 -2.65 18.33 -0.18
C PRO A 129 -1.30 18.92 0.24
N VAL A 130 -0.40 19.07 -0.72
CA VAL A 130 0.93 19.68 -0.55
C VAL A 130 1.14 20.82 -1.54
N GLU A 131 2.20 21.59 -1.33
CA GLU A 131 2.65 22.60 -2.30
C GLU A 131 3.32 21.90 -3.49
N GLY A 132 2.67 21.98 -4.65
CA GLY A 132 3.12 21.41 -5.91
C GLY A 132 2.09 21.59 -7.01
N ASP A 133 2.50 21.36 -8.25
CA ASP A 133 1.58 21.44 -9.40
C ASP A 133 0.76 20.15 -9.46
N LEU A 134 -0.56 20.26 -9.40
CA LEU A 134 -1.45 19.11 -9.51
C LEU A 134 -1.43 18.55 -10.94
N LEU A 135 -1.17 17.26 -11.09
CA LEU A 135 -1.30 16.54 -12.35
C LEU A 135 -2.77 16.20 -12.61
N CYS A 136 -3.39 15.50 -11.66
CA CYS A 136 -4.81 15.16 -11.74
C CYS A 136 -5.39 14.85 -10.35
N GLU A 137 -6.71 14.86 -10.30
CA GLU A 137 -7.50 14.34 -9.19
C GLU A 137 -8.40 13.20 -9.68
N PHE A 138 -8.67 12.21 -8.82
CA PHE A 138 -9.69 11.20 -9.12
C PHE A 138 -10.37 10.66 -7.85
N LYS A 139 -11.54 10.04 -8.05
CA LYS A 139 -12.38 9.51 -6.97
C LYS A 139 -12.49 7.99 -7.06
N GLU A 140 -12.43 7.34 -5.90
CA GLU A 140 -12.79 5.93 -5.76
C GLU A 140 -14.29 5.77 -5.47
N ASP A 141 -14.98 4.92 -6.25
CA ASP A 141 -16.44 4.69 -6.18
C ASP A 141 -16.97 4.26 -4.79
N HIS A 142 -16.09 3.74 -3.94
CA HIS A 142 -16.44 3.16 -2.63
C HIS A 142 -15.94 3.99 -1.44
N SER A 143 -15.38 5.18 -1.70
CA SER A 143 -14.93 6.10 -0.67
C SER A 143 -16.00 7.17 -0.41
N HIS A 144 -16.42 7.33 0.85
CA HIS A 144 -17.44 8.33 1.24
C HIS A 144 -16.88 9.77 1.30
N ALA A 145 -15.56 9.96 1.19
CA ALA A 145 -14.85 11.16 0.71
C ALA A 145 -13.33 10.85 0.65
N THR A 146 -12.68 11.14 -0.48
CA THR A 146 -11.51 12.04 -0.64
C THR A 146 -11.03 11.92 -2.09
N ASP A 147 -10.76 13.05 -2.74
CA ASP A 147 -10.03 13.05 -4.01
C ASP A 147 -8.60 12.53 -3.76
N HIS A 148 -8.19 11.55 -4.56
CA HIS A 148 -6.78 11.22 -4.67
C HIS A 148 -6.11 12.28 -5.52
N LEU A 149 -5.11 12.93 -4.95
CA LEU A 149 -4.30 13.93 -5.64
C LEU A 149 -3.05 13.25 -6.18
N ILE A 150 -2.68 13.58 -7.40
CA ILE A 150 -1.38 13.21 -7.98
C ILE A 150 -0.72 14.50 -8.42
N TYR A 151 0.53 14.70 -8.02
CA TYR A 151 1.30 15.90 -8.33
C TYR A 151 2.31 15.62 -9.44
N TRP A 152 2.60 16.65 -10.23
CA TRP A 152 3.76 16.63 -11.10
C TRP A 152 5.05 16.54 -10.28
N PRO A 153 6.08 15.81 -10.77
CA PRO A 153 7.39 15.85 -10.16
C PRO A 153 7.94 17.26 -10.00
N LYS A 154 8.75 17.51 -8.95
CA LYS A 154 9.46 18.80 -8.81
C LYS A 154 10.50 19.01 -9.92
N GLU A 155 11.16 17.93 -10.34
CA GLU A 155 12.25 18.00 -11.30
C GLU A 155 11.76 17.91 -12.76
N ASN A 156 12.24 18.82 -13.61
CA ASN A 156 11.82 18.92 -15.01
C ASN A 156 12.07 17.65 -15.82
N HIS A 157 13.19 16.96 -15.57
CA HIS A 157 13.53 15.74 -16.29
C HIS A 157 12.54 14.60 -15.95
N LEU A 158 12.04 14.55 -14.70
CA LEU A 158 11.00 13.61 -14.29
C LEU A 158 9.65 13.99 -14.88
N ARG A 159 9.30 15.29 -14.94
CA ARG A 159 8.10 15.76 -15.65
C ARG A 159 8.09 15.29 -17.10
N GLN A 160 9.21 15.41 -17.80
CA GLN A 160 9.35 14.91 -19.17
C GLN A 160 9.10 13.40 -19.27
N ARG A 161 9.63 12.60 -18.33
CA ARG A 161 9.36 11.15 -18.28
C ARG A 161 7.88 10.85 -18.05
N VAL A 162 7.19 11.62 -17.19
CA VAL A 162 5.73 11.48 -16.97
C VAL A 162 4.95 11.83 -18.24
N SER A 163 5.21 12.98 -18.87
CA SER A 163 4.47 13.45 -20.05
C SER A 163 4.70 12.59 -21.31
N SER A 164 5.83 11.89 -21.38
CA SER A 164 6.18 11.01 -22.51
C SER A 164 6.08 9.53 -22.16
N ALA A 165 5.54 9.17 -20.99
CA ALA A 165 5.40 7.79 -20.58
C ALA A 165 4.64 6.97 -21.63
N ARG A 166 5.13 5.75 -21.89
CA ARG A 166 4.52 4.80 -22.82
C ARG A 166 4.00 3.55 -22.12
N THR A 167 4.54 3.25 -20.94
CA THR A 167 3.99 2.23 -20.05
C THR A 167 3.53 2.86 -18.74
N LEU A 168 2.33 2.50 -18.30
CA LEU A 168 1.77 2.89 -17.00
C LEU A 168 1.69 1.67 -16.08
N VAL A 169 2.32 1.75 -14.90
CA VAL A 169 2.27 0.73 -13.85
C VAL A 169 1.40 1.25 -12.72
N LEU A 170 0.27 0.61 -12.46
CA LEU A 170 -0.68 0.96 -11.41
C LEU A 170 -0.60 -0.06 -10.28
N ILE A 171 -0.38 0.40 -9.05
CA ILE A 171 -0.08 -0.48 -7.92
C ILE A 171 -1.05 -0.22 -6.78
N ASP A 172 -1.79 -1.25 -6.40
CA ASP A 172 -2.66 -1.25 -5.22
C ASP A 172 -2.43 -2.53 -4.39
N ASP A 173 -2.96 -2.63 -3.17
CA ASP A 173 -2.85 -3.87 -2.40
C ASP A 173 -3.85 -4.94 -2.88
N GLU A 174 -5.07 -4.50 -3.22
CA GLU A 174 -6.18 -5.36 -3.61
C GLU A 174 -6.92 -4.79 -4.84
N ALA A 175 -7.32 -5.66 -5.77
CA ALA A 175 -8.30 -5.33 -6.81
C ALA A 175 -9.60 -6.13 -6.63
N THR A 176 -10.77 -5.47 -6.73
CA THR A 176 -12.09 -6.14 -6.64
C THR A 176 -12.98 -5.92 -7.84
N THR A 177 -13.14 -4.69 -8.32
CA THR A 177 -13.93 -4.39 -9.53
C THR A 177 -13.05 -3.92 -10.68
N GLY A 178 -11.81 -3.54 -10.40
CA GLY A 178 -10.89 -2.88 -11.33
C GLY A 178 -11.21 -1.40 -11.58
N ASN A 179 -12.26 -0.84 -10.96
CA ASN A 179 -12.67 0.56 -11.21
C ASN A 179 -11.59 1.56 -10.77
N THR A 180 -10.94 1.34 -9.63
CA THR A 180 -9.87 2.24 -9.13
C THR A 180 -8.79 2.46 -10.19
N PHE A 181 -8.30 1.39 -10.82
CA PHE A 181 -7.29 1.49 -11.89
C PHE A 181 -7.82 2.17 -13.15
N LEU A 182 -9.06 1.87 -13.56
CA LEU A 182 -9.67 2.47 -14.76
C LEU A 182 -9.93 3.97 -14.57
N ASN A 183 -10.48 4.38 -13.42
CA ASN A 183 -10.75 5.77 -13.09
C ASN A 183 -9.45 6.59 -13.03
N LEU A 184 -8.39 6.01 -12.44
CA LEU A 184 -7.07 6.64 -12.42
C LEU A 184 -6.50 6.77 -13.84
N PHE A 185 -6.56 5.72 -14.65
CA PHE A 185 -6.11 5.78 -16.03
C PHE A 185 -6.86 6.84 -16.86
N GLU A 186 -8.18 6.94 -16.71
CA GLU A 186 -8.98 7.98 -17.37
C GLU A 186 -8.60 9.40 -16.89
N ALA A 187 -8.38 9.60 -15.59
CA ALA A 187 -7.95 10.89 -15.05
C ALA A 187 -6.57 11.32 -15.60
N LEU A 188 -5.63 10.39 -15.71
CA LEU A 188 -4.30 10.65 -16.29
C LEU A 188 -4.39 11.01 -17.78
N ARG A 189 -5.24 10.32 -18.54
CA ARG A 189 -5.49 10.66 -19.95
C ARG A 189 -6.10 12.06 -20.09
N HIS A 190 -7.09 12.40 -19.26
CA HIS A 190 -7.64 13.77 -19.24
C HIS A 190 -6.61 14.83 -18.86
N ALA A 191 -5.58 14.48 -18.09
CA ALA A 191 -4.44 15.34 -17.77
C ALA A 191 -3.37 15.40 -18.89
N GLY A 192 -3.61 14.77 -20.05
CA GLY A 192 -2.75 14.84 -21.23
C GLY A 192 -1.70 13.73 -21.37
N LEU A 193 -1.81 12.64 -20.60
CA LEU A 193 -0.95 11.46 -20.77
C LEU A 193 -1.49 10.54 -21.89
N ASP A 194 -1.48 11.06 -23.11
CA ASP A 194 -2.04 10.37 -24.29
C ASP A 194 -1.10 9.36 -24.95
N GLN A 195 0.15 9.27 -24.50
CA GLN A 195 1.19 8.42 -25.08
C GLN A 195 1.26 7.02 -24.44
N ILE A 196 0.41 6.71 -23.46
CA ILE A 196 0.37 5.38 -22.85
C ILE A 196 -0.08 4.36 -23.88
N GLU A 197 0.74 3.33 -24.08
CA GLU A 197 0.52 2.21 -25.01
C GLU A 197 0.27 0.90 -24.28
N HIS A 198 0.74 0.77 -23.02
CA HIS A 198 0.64 -0.46 -22.24
C HIS A 198 0.36 -0.15 -20.77
N ILE A 199 -0.50 -0.95 -20.14
CA ILE A 199 -0.79 -0.87 -18.70
C ILE A 199 -0.32 -2.13 -17.99
N ILE A 200 0.28 -1.97 -16.82
CA ILE A 200 0.59 -3.05 -15.89
C ILE A 200 -0.14 -2.77 -14.59
N THR A 201 -0.92 -3.71 -14.10
CA THR A 201 -1.46 -3.64 -12.73
C THR A 201 -0.69 -4.57 -11.82
N VAL A 202 -0.32 -4.08 -10.64
CA VAL A 202 0.35 -4.87 -9.61
C VAL A 202 -0.50 -4.87 -8.35
N THR A 203 -0.87 -6.06 -7.86
CA THR A 203 -1.58 -6.23 -6.59
C THR A 203 -1.02 -7.38 -5.77
N LEU A 204 -1.34 -7.43 -4.48
CA LEU A 204 -1.13 -8.67 -3.71
C LEU A 204 -2.22 -9.68 -4.05
N THR A 205 -3.47 -9.22 -4.10
CA THR A 205 -4.63 -10.05 -4.38
C THR A 205 -5.53 -9.41 -5.43
N ASP A 206 -5.84 -10.13 -6.49
CA ASP A 206 -6.81 -9.71 -7.51
C ASP A 206 -8.07 -10.58 -7.48
N TRP A 207 -9.17 -9.98 -7.03
CA TRP A 207 -10.50 -10.57 -6.97
C TRP A 207 -11.43 -10.07 -8.08
N SER A 208 -10.91 -9.28 -9.02
CA SER A 208 -11.69 -8.67 -10.10
C SER A 208 -12.03 -9.63 -11.22
N GLY A 209 -11.48 -10.84 -11.16
CA GLY A 209 -11.57 -11.83 -12.22
C GLY A 209 -11.12 -11.23 -13.55
N GLN A 210 -10.01 -10.49 -13.60
CA GLN A 210 -9.48 -9.84 -14.82
C GLN A 210 -10.38 -8.75 -15.42
N SER A 211 -11.15 -8.04 -14.59
CA SER A 211 -12.06 -6.96 -15.03
C SER A 211 -11.35 -5.88 -15.85
N ILE A 212 -10.15 -5.48 -15.43
CA ILE A 212 -9.38 -4.44 -16.12
C ILE A 212 -8.93 -4.87 -17.52
N ILE A 213 -8.49 -6.13 -17.69
CA ILE A 213 -8.07 -6.66 -19.01
C ILE A 213 -9.22 -6.58 -20.01
N ARG A 214 -10.45 -6.88 -19.55
CA ARG A 214 -11.65 -6.86 -20.42
C ARG A 214 -12.15 -5.46 -20.76
N ARG A 215 -11.87 -4.46 -19.92
CA ARG A 215 -12.49 -3.13 -19.99
C ARG A 215 -11.53 -2.04 -20.45
N CYS A 216 -10.23 -2.21 -20.25
CA CYS A 216 -9.24 -1.24 -20.67
C CYS A 216 -9.12 -1.24 -22.21
N PRO A 217 -9.06 -0.07 -22.87
CA PRO A 217 -8.86 0.01 -24.32
C PRO A 217 -7.41 -0.31 -24.76
N LEU A 218 -6.47 -0.40 -23.81
CA LEU A 218 -5.06 -0.69 -24.07
C LEU A 218 -4.68 -2.12 -23.66
N PRO A 219 -3.60 -2.68 -24.21
CA PRO A 219 -2.98 -3.89 -23.67
C PRO A 219 -2.71 -3.78 -22.17
N VAL A 220 -3.15 -4.80 -21.42
CA VAL A 220 -2.94 -4.89 -19.96
C VAL A 220 -2.18 -6.16 -19.61
N SER A 221 -1.15 -6.02 -18.78
CA SER A 221 -0.53 -7.13 -18.06
C SER A 221 -0.87 -7.05 -16.57
N THR A 222 -1.15 -8.19 -15.95
CA THR A 222 -1.45 -8.26 -14.51
C THR A 222 -0.30 -8.98 -13.80
N VAL A 223 0.07 -8.46 -12.62
CA VAL A 223 1.06 -9.06 -11.72
C VAL A 223 0.41 -9.15 -10.35
N SER A 224 0.08 -10.36 -9.91
CA SER A 224 -0.61 -10.60 -8.65
C SER A 224 -0.02 -11.82 -7.94
N LEU A 225 0.07 -11.82 -6.61
CA LEU A 225 0.49 -13.04 -5.89
C LEU A 225 -0.62 -14.10 -5.89
N ILE A 226 -1.87 -13.65 -5.81
CA ILE A 226 -3.08 -14.48 -5.87
C ILE A 226 -4.14 -13.81 -6.75
N GLU A 227 -4.81 -14.61 -7.57
CA GLU A 227 -5.99 -14.23 -8.33
C GLU A 227 -7.16 -15.17 -8.03
N GLY A 228 -8.37 -14.63 -7.96
CA GLY A 228 -9.56 -15.42 -7.70
C GLY A 228 -10.86 -14.62 -7.68
N ASN A 229 -11.81 -15.10 -6.90
CA ASN A 229 -13.08 -14.45 -6.64
C ASN A 229 -13.50 -14.61 -5.18
N TRP A 230 -14.49 -13.81 -4.77
CA TRP A 230 -15.09 -13.92 -3.45
C TRP A 230 -16.61 -13.78 -3.51
N GLN A 231 -17.26 -14.30 -2.48
CA GLN A 231 -18.68 -14.18 -2.24
C GLN A 231 -18.92 -13.75 -0.79
N TRP A 232 -19.83 -12.79 -0.62
CA TRP A 232 -20.29 -12.34 0.69
C TRP A 232 -21.74 -12.74 0.91
N GLU A 233 -22.00 -13.43 2.02
CA GLU A 233 -23.33 -13.79 2.50
C GLU A 233 -23.62 -12.98 3.76
N ALA A 234 -24.37 -11.90 3.62
CA ALA A 234 -24.71 -11.02 4.74
C ALA A 234 -25.65 -11.71 5.75
N ASP A 235 -25.42 -11.50 7.04
CA ASP A 235 -26.40 -11.83 8.08
C ASP A 235 -27.40 -10.68 8.20
N SER A 236 -28.65 -10.93 7.82
CA SER A 236 -29.75 -9.96 7.87
C SER A 236 -30.11 -9.49 9.28
N PHE A 237 -29.66 -10.21 10.31
CA PHE A 237 -29.94 -9.88 11.72
C PHE A 237 -28.77 -9.14 12.40
N ALA A 238 -27.66 -8.93 11.70
CA ALA A 238 -26.51 -8.23 12.25
C ALA A 238 -26.80 -6.75 12.50
N ALA A 239 -26.25 -6.21 13.58
CA ALA A 239 -26.35 -4.78 13.89
C ALA A 239 -25.58 -3.94 12.86
N VAL A 240 -26.16 -2.81 12.46
CA VAL A 240 -25.50 -1.88 11.53
C VAL A 240 -24.42 -1.09 12.29
N PRO A 241 -23.15 -1.11 11.85
CA PRO A 241 -22.08 -0.40 12.54
C PRO A 241 -22.20 1.12 12.39
N VAL A 242 -21.84 1.86 13.45
CA VAL A 242 -21.73 3.33 13.41
C VAL A 242 -20.36 3.73 12.85
N MET A 243 -20.37 4.42 11.72
CA MET A 243 -19.18 4.94 11.05
C MET A 243 -18.72 6.25 11.70
N PRO A 244 -17.46 6.36 12.17
CA PRO A 244 -16.93 7.62 12.67
C PRO A 244 -16.66 8.62 11.53
N GLU A 245 -16.70 9.92 11.83
CA GLU A 245 -16.31 10.97 10.88
C GLU A 245 -14.78 10.98 10.69
N VAL A 246 -14.30 10.22 9.70
CA VAL A 246 -12.89 10.15 9.29
C VAL A 246 -12.61 10.91 7.98
N ASN A 247 -13.62 11.62 7.46
CA ASN A 247 -13.67 12.11 6.09
C ASN A 247 -13.34 13.60 6.00
N VAL A 248 -12.06 13.92 6.01
CA VAL A 248 -11.56 15.27 5.66
C VAL A 248 -10.47 15.14 4.60
N THR A 249 -10.63 15.84 3.48
CA THR A 249 -9.54 16.17 2.54
C THR A 249 -9.29 17.66 2.70
N ALA A 250 -8.31 18.02 3.49
CA ALA A 250 -7.90 19.41 3.64
C ALA A 250 -6.40 19.44 3.84
N ARG A 251 -5.78 20.58 3.55
CA ARG A 251 -4.41 20.83 3.97
C ARG A 251 -4.40 20.83 5.50
N GLY A 252 -3.54 20.00 6.08
CA GLY A 252 -3.28 19.98 7.51
C GLY A 252 -2.82 21.35 8.01
N LYS A 253 -3.03 21.63 9.30
CA LYS A 253 -2.50 22.84 9.95
C LYS A 253 -1.00 22.71 10.28
N VAL A 254 -0.47 21.49 10.19
CA VAL A 254 0.93 21.18 10.45
C VAL A 254 1.64 21.01 9.12
N ASP A 255 2.76 21.71 8.96
CA ASP A 255 3.58 21.62 7.76
C ASP A 255 4.32 20.27 7.69
N ILE A 256 4.49 19.78 6.47
CA ILE A 256 5.36 18.65 6.17
C ILE A 256 6.79 19.17 6.06
N ILE A 257 7.65 18.72 6.95
CA ILE A 257 9.06 19.11 7.04
C ILE A 257 9.99 18.06 6.41
N GLY A 258 9.48 16.84 6.23
CA GLY A 258 10.29 15.71 5.78
C GLY A 258 10.65 15.78 4.30
N THR A 259 11.83 15.26 3.97
CA THR A 259 12.27 15.10 2.58
C THR A 259 11.25 14.28 1.80
N GLN A 260 10.77 14.82 0.67
CA GLN A 260 9.75 14.18 -0.17
C GLN A 260 10.36 13.16 -1.16
N ASN A 261 11.19 12.25 -0.64
CA ASN A 261 11.99 11.26 -1.38
C ASN A 261 11.35 9.86 -1.46
N TRP A 262 10.03 9.77 -1.38
CA TRP A 262 9.30 8.50 -1.33
C TRP A 262 8.14 8.38 -2.32
N GLY A 263 7.90 9.38 -3.17
CA GLY A 263 7.01 9.26 -4.34
C GLY A 263 5.98 10.37 -4.49
N ARG A 264 5.58 11.06 -3.41
CA ARG A 264 4.52 12.10 -3.47
C ARG A 264 4.79 13.18 -4.51
N LEU A 265 6.06 13.58 -4.70
CA LEU A 265 6.50 14.63 -5.63
C LEU A 265 7.50 14.14 -6.68
N GLY A 266 7.43 12.84 -7.03
CA GLY A 266 8.24 12.23 -8.06
C GLY A 266 9.65 11.84 -7.62
N LEU A 267 10.09 10.65 -8.03
CA LEU A 267 11.49 10.22 -7.94
C LEU A 267 11.82 9.20 -9.03
N ASP A 268 13.10 9.02 -9.31
CA ASP A 268 13.64 7.91 -10.12
C ASP A 268 14.67 7.04 -9.37
N ASP A 269 15.08 7.48 -8.18
CA ASP A 269 15.83 6.69 -7.21
C ASP A 269 15.37 6.98 -5.78
N SER A 270 15.50 5.99 -4.91
CA SER A 270 15.22 6.11 -3.48
C SER A 270 16.54 6.31 -2.73
N GLN A 271 16.81 7.53 -2.28
CA GLN A 271 17.81 7.74 -1.23
C GLN A 271 17.21 7.33 0.12
N TYR A 272 18.02 6.73 1.01
CA TYR A 272 17.62 6.40 2.37
C TYR A 272 18.44 7.23 3.34
N ASP A 273 17.78 8.09 4.11
CA ASP A 273 18.43 9.08 4.98
C ASP A 273 17.80 9.17 6.37
N LEU A 274 16.57 8.68 6.54
CA LEU A 274 15.87 8.69 7.82
C LEU A 274 16.59 7.83 8.88
N GLY A 275 16.90 8.45 10.02
CA GLY A 275 17.48 7.77 11.19
C GLY A 275 18.84 7.13 10.91
N SER A 276 19.67 7.74 10.06
CA SER A 276 20.98 7.21 9.66
C SER A 276 21.96 6.96 10.83
N ASP A 277 21.76 7.65 11.95
CA ASP A 277 22.50 7.53 13.20
C ASP A 277 21.93 6.46 14.16
N ILE A 278 20.70 6.01 13.92
CA ILE A 278 20.05 4.99 14.75
C ILE A 278 20.65 3.62 14.45
N GLN A 279 21.11 2.92 15.49
CA GLN A 279 21.63 1.56 15.39
C GLN A 279 20.77 0.58 16.20
N ALA A 280 20.77 -0.68 15.77
CA ALA A 280 20.16 -1.78 16.50
C ALA A 280 21.18 -2.51 17.38
N THR A 281 20.72 -2.95 18.56
CA THR A 281 21.45 -3.99 19.30
C THR A 281 20.98 -5.36 18.81
N ALA A 282 21.91 -6.28 18.56
CA ALA A 282 21.56 -7.63 18.13
C ALA A 282 20.60 -8.31 19.12
N GLY A 283 19.48 -8.85 18.63
CA GLY A 283 18.43 -9.49 19.42
C GLY A 283 17.40 -8.54 20.04
N GLU A 284 17.61 -7.23 19.99
CA GLU A 284 16.64 -6.23 20.47
C GLU A 284 15.33 -6.32 19.66
N LYS A 285 14.18 -6.28 20.34
CA LYS A 285 12.87 -6.24 19.71
C LYS A 285 12.48 -4.80 19.40
N VAL A 286 12.54 -4.43 18.12
CA VAL A 286 12.26 -3.06 17.67
C VAL A 286 10.98 -3.03 16.84
N LEU A 287 10.08 -2.11 17.15
CA LEU A 287 8.95 -1.77 16.29
C LEU A 287 9.24 -0.43 15.60
N VAL A 288 9.28 -0.42 14.27
CA VAL A 288 9.36 0.81 13.48
C VAL A 288 8.00 1.14 12.92
N LEU A 289 7.51 2.35 13.16
CA LEU A 289 6.19 2.81 12.75
C LEU A 289 6.30 3.95 11.75
N GLY A 290 5.71 3.81 10.56
CA GLY A 290 5.47 4.94 9.65
C GLY A 290 4.13 5.63 9.94
N SER A 291 4.01 6.91 9.61
CA SER A 291 2.77 7.68 9.78
C SER A 291 1.98 7.81 8.48
N SER A 292 0.75 7.28 8.43
CA SER A 292 -0.14 7.42 7.28
C SER A 292 0.53 7.00 5.96
N GLU A 293 0.78 7.94 5.04
CA GLU A 293 1.43 7.68 3.76
C GLU A 293 2.97 7.64 3.87
N PHE A 294 3.56 8.21 4.91
CA PHE A 294 5.01 8.21 5.14
C PHE A 294 5.46 6.85 5.70
N VAL A 295 5.62 5.88 4.81
CA VAL A 295 5.92 4.48 5.18
C VAL A 295 7.18 3.92 4.53
N TRP A 296 7.65 4.48 3.41
CA TRP A 296 8.79 3.93 2.69
C TRP A 296 10.13 4.14 3.41
N GLN A 297 10.44 5.38 3.83
CA GLN A 297 11.65 5.66 4.60
C GLN A 297 11.67 4.93 5.95
N PRO A 298 10.56 4.89 6.71
CA PRO A 298 10.45 4.06 7.91
C PRO A 298 10.66 2.56 7.64
N PHE A 299 10.18 2.03 6.52
CA PHE A 299 10.43 0.65 6.14
C PHE A 299 11.92 0.39 5.85
N LEU A 300 12.61 1.29 5.14
CA LEU A 300 14.05 1.15 4.87
C LEU A 300 14.88 1.21 6.15
N LEU A 301 14.49 2.06 7.11
CA LEU A 301 15.07 2.07 8.45
C LEU A 301 14.85 0.71 9.15
N ALA A 302 13.63 0.20 9.13
CA ALA A 302 13.29 -1.10 9.73
C ALA A 302 14.11 -2.25 9.12
N GLU A 303 14.25 -2.27 7.80
CA GLU A 303 15.02 -3.27 7.07
C GLU A 303 16.51 -3.22 7.44
N ARG A 304 17.11 -2.02 7.55
CA ARG A 304 18.49 -1.87 8.00
C ARG A 304 18.69 -2.39 9.43
N LEU A 305 17.80 -2.06 10.35
CA LEU A 305 17.88 -2.53 11.74
C LEU A 305 17.73 -4.06 11.83
N GLU A 306 16.91 -4.67 10.96
CA GLU A 306 16.82 -6.14 10.86
C GLU A 306 18.13 -6.75 10.37
N GLN A 307 18.80 -6.12 9.40
CA GLN A 307 20.12 -6.53 8.90
C GLN A 307 21.24 -6.37 9.94
N GLU A 308 21.12 -5.41 10.85
CA GLU A 308 22.01 -5.22 12.01
C GLU A 308 21.78 -6.26 13.12
N GLY A 309 20.75 -7.10 12.98
CA GLY A 309 20.50 -8.24 13.86
C GLY A 309 19.42 -8.02 14.91
N ALA A 310 18.67 -6.92 14.88
CA ALA A 310 17.48 -6.76 15.70
C ALA A 310 16.32 -7.64 15.21
N SER A 311 15.43 -8.00 16.14
CA SER A 311 14.13 -8.60 15.83
C SER A 311 13.13 -7.49 15.52
N VAL A 312 13.02 -7.14 14.24
CA VAL A 312 12.24 -5.96 13.82
C VAL A 312 10.84 -6.32 13.35
N LYS A 313 9.87 -5.49 13.74
CA LYS A 313 8.56 -5.38 13.10
C LYS A 313 8.39 -3.98 12.52
N PHE A 314 7.84 -3.91 11.32
CA PHE A 314 7.40 -2.69 10.66
C PHE A 314 5.87 -2.59 10.73
N GLY A 315 5.37 -1.43 11.13
CA GLY A 315 3.94 -1.10 11.16
C GLY A 315 3.69 0.32 10.64
N SER A 316 2.42 0.70 10.50
CA SER A 316 2.06 2.07 10.16
C SER A 316 0.71 2.46 10.74
N THR A 317 0.54 3.76 10.95
CA THR A 317 -0.75 4.32 11.36
C THR A 317 -1.67 4.47 10.16
N THR A 318 -2.98 4.56 10.37
CA THR A 318 -3.94 4.78 9.29
C THR A 318 -5.17 5.55 9.75
N ARG A 319 -5.84 6.22 8.80
CA ARG A 319 -7.15 6.86 8.99
C ARG A 319 -8.34 5.90 8.88
N SER A 320 -8.11 4.65 8.46
CA SER A 320 -9.19 3.69 8.18
C SER A 320 -9.77 3.09 9.46
N PRO A 321 -11.07 3.29 9.78
CA PRO A 321 -11.67 2.75 10.99
C PRO A 321 -12.07 1.27 10.82
N ILE A 322 -11.41 0.40 11.56
CA ILE A 322 -11.63 -1.06 11.60
C ILE A 322 -12.05 -1.48 13.00
N SER A 323 -12.97 -2.44 13.09
CA SER A 323 -13.42 -3.02 14.35
C SER A 323 -12.34 -3.94 14.95
N CYS A 324 -12.25 -3.98 16.27
CA CYS A 324 -11.49 -5.02 16.97
C CYS A 324 -12.25 -6.35 16.85
N GLY A 325 -11.54 -7.44 16.59
CA GLY A 325 -12.06 -8.76 16.29
C GLY A 325 -11.39 -9.36 15.04
N HIS A 326 -11.42 -10.69 14.94
CA HIS A 326 -10.84 -11.45 13.82
C HIS A 326 -9.36 -11.13 13.59
N ALA A 327 -8.98 -10.55 12.43
CA ALA A 327 -7.60 -10.19 12.14
C ALA A 327 -7.05 -9.02 12.98
N ILE A 328 -7.92 -8.28 13.70
CA ILE A 328 -7.54 -7.15 14.55
C ILE A 328 -7.70 -7.53 16.02
N GLN A 329 -6.59 -7.66 16.74
CA GLN A 329 -6.55 -8.04 18.17
C GLN A 329 -6.50 -6.85 19.11
N SER A 330 -6.04 -5.69 18.64
CA SER A 330 -5.98 -4.46 19.44
C SER A 330 -6.07 -3.22 18.57
N VAL A 331 -6.62 -2.14 19.13
CA VAL A 331 -6.75 -0.83 18.47
C VAL A 331 -6.26 0.24 19.42
N MET A 332 -5.33 1.08 18.97
CA MET A 332 -5.04 2.38 19.58
C MET A 332 -5.66 3.47 18.70
N ALA A 333 -6.39 4.39 19.31
CA ALA A 333 -6.97 5.55 18.62
C ALA A 333 -6.32 6.83 19.14
N PHE A 334 -6.10 7.78 18.24
CA PHE A 334 -5.43 9.06 18.50
C PHE A 334 -5.75 10.03 17.34
N THR A 335 -5.28 11.27 17.41
CA THR A 335 -5.49 12.32 16.40
C THR A 335 -4.34 12.34 15.39
N ASP A 336 -4.63 12.69 14.14
CA ASP A 336 -3.61 12.79 13.10
C ASP A 336 -2.50 13.81 13.40
N ASN A 337 -1.28 13.50 12.93
CA ASN A 337 -0.10 14.35 13.06
C ASN A 337 -0.04 15.49 12.02
N TYR A 338 -1.03 15.60 11.12
CA TYR A 338 -1.13 16.69 10.15
C TYR A 338 -1.99 17.86 10.67
N GLY A 339 -2.61 17.72 11.85
CA GLY A 339 -3.44 18.76 12.47
C GLY A 339 -4.81 18.95 11.81
N LEU A 340 -5.35 17.91 11.17
CA LEU A 340 -6.70 17.89 10.63
C LEU A 340 -7.77 17.67 11.72
N GLY A 341 -7.36 17.14 12.87
CA GLY A 341 -8.28 16.80 13.96
C GLY A 341 -9.09 15.54 13.67
N ILE A 342 -8.62 14.69 12.75
CA ILE A 342 -9.31 13.45 12.39
C ILE A 342 -8.74 12.26 13.18
N PRO A 343 -9.57 11.26 13.49
CA PRO A 343 -9.09 10.09 14.18
C PRO A 343 -8.22 9.23 13.27
N ASN A 344 -7.03 8.90 13.78
CA ASN A 344 -6.11 7.90 13.26
C ASN A 344 -6.03 6.70 14.22
N PHE A 345 -5.55 5.59 13.67
CA PHE A 345 -5.53 4.31 14.34
C PHE A 345 -4.17 3.62 14.16
N LEU A 346 -3.79 2.85 15.17
CA LEU A 346 -2.70 1.87 15.11
C LEU A 346 -3.24 0.52 15.57
N TYR A 347 -3.08 -0.47 14.71
CA TYR A 347 -3.67 -1.79 14.89
C TYR A 347 -2.64 -2.82 15.31
N ASN A 348 -3.09 -3.82 16.06
CA ASN A 348 -2.30 -4.98 16.45
C ASN A 348 -0.98 -4.67 17.17
N VAL A 349 -0.87 -3.54 17.89
CA VAL A 349 0.34 -3.19 18.67
C VAL A 349 0.13 -3.29 20.17
N ALA A 350 -1.03 -2.87 20.70
CA ALA A 350 -1.22 -2.69 22.15
C ALA A 350 -1.11 -3.98 22.99
N HIS A 351 -1.27 -5.14 22.38
CA HIS A 351 -1.15 -6.44 23.05
C HIS A 351 0.26 -7.04 22.96
N GLN A 352 1.17 -6.40 22.23
CA GLN A 352 2.56 -6.84 22.05
C GLN A 352 3.48 -6.17 23.08
N GLN A 353 4.77 -6.51 23.02
CA GLN A 353 5.82 -5.91 23.83
C GLN A 353 7.10 -5.78 22.99
N PHE A 354 7.73 -4.61 23.04
CA PHE A 354 8.99 -4.31 22.34
C PHE A 354 9.98 -3.69 23.31
N ASP A 355 11.28 -3.79 23.01
CA ASP A 355 12.32 -3.11 23.77
C ASP A 355 12.37 -1.63 23.39
N ARG A 356 12.09 -1.33 22.12
CA ARG A 356 12.11 0.03 21.56
C ARG A 356 11.06 0.21 20.45
N ILE A 357 10.45 1.38 20.41
CA ILE A 357 9.55 1.82 19.34
C ILE A 357 10.13 3.07 18.68
N LEU A 358 10.27 3.05 17.36
CA LEU A 358 10.66 4.19 16.54
C LEU A 358 9.44 4.70 15.77
N LEU A 359 8.84 5.81 16.22
CA LEU A 359 7.73 6.47 15.55
C LEU A 359 8.26 7.49 14.54
N CYS A 360 8.17 7.14 13.26
CA CYS A 360 8.74 7.91 12.17
C CYS A 360 7.69 8.82 11.51
N LEU A 361 8.00 10.10 11.36
CA LEU A 361 7.08 11.12 10.83
C LEU A 361 7.74 11.99 9.77
N GLU A 362 6.93 12.49 8.84
CA GLU A 362 7.32 13.58 7.94
C GLU A 362 6.85 14.97 8.44
N THR A 363 6.21 15.03 9.60
CA THR A 363 5.79 16.24 10.31
C THR A 363 6.68 16.47 11.54
N PRO A 364 6.71 17.68 12.13
CA PRO A 364 7.51 17.97 13.32
C PRO A 364 7.19 17.05 14.49
N LYS A 365 8.18 16.71 15.31
CA LYS A 365 7.99 15.83 16.49
C LYS A 365 6.93 16.33 17.47
N THR A 366 6.69 17.64 17.51
CA THR A 366 5.68 18.29 18.35
C THR A 366 4.24 18.07 17.87
N SER A 367 4.06 17.56 16.66
CA SER A 367 2.74 17.27 16.08
C SER A 367 2.12 15.96 16.53
N VAL A 368 2.87 15.11 17.23
CA VAL A 368 2.37 13.81 17.70
C VAL A 368 1.32 14.00 18.78
N ASP A 369 0.20 13.28 18.66
CA ASP A 369 -0.79 13.21 19.72
C ASP A 369 -0.17 12.59 20.99
N PRO A 370 -0.15 13.31 22.13
CA PRO A 370 0.34 12.77 23.40
C PRO A 370 -0.35 11.47 23.82
N ALA A 371 -1.61 11.25 23.42
CA ALA A 371 -2.33 10.01 23.69
C ALA A 371 -1.71 8.81 22.97
N LEU A 372 -1.14 8.99 21.78
CA LEU A 372 -0.40 7.93 21.09
C LEU A 372 0.87 7.58 21.86
N ILE A 373 1.67 8.59 22.25
CA ILE A 373 2.90 8.37 23.02
C ILE A 373 2.59 7.65 24.34
N ALA A 374 1.58 8.09 25.08
CA ALA A 374 1.17 7.43 26.32
C ALA A 374 0.79 5.95 26.12
N GLN A 375 0.10 5.62 25.02
CA GLN A 375 -0.25 4.24 24.69
C GLN A 375 0.97 3.41 24.26
N LEU A 376 1.90 3.98 23.48
CA LEU A 376 3.13 3.30 23.06
C LEU A 376 4.08 3.04 24.23
N SER A 377 4.14 3.94 25.22
CA SER A 377 4.95 3.75 26.44
C SER A 377 4.45 2.62 27.34
N LEU A 378 3.25 2.09 27.12
CA LEU A 378 2.75 0.87 27.77
C LEU A 378 3.22 -0.41 27.06
N VAL A 379 3.72 -0.27 25.83
CA VAL A 379 4.13 -1.37 24.94
C VAL A 379 5.65 -1.51 24.89
N ALA A 380 6.39 -0.41 25.11
CA ALA A 380 7.85 -0.42 25.17
C ALA A 380 8.38 0.59 26.19
N PRO A 381 9.53 0.29 26.84
CA PRO A 381 10.18 1.22 27.76
C PRO A 381 10.85 2.41 27.06
N SER A 382 11.18 2.28 25.76
CA SER A 382 11.72 3.36 24.94
C SER A 382 10.80 3.64 23.74
N VAL A 383 10.36 4.89 23.60
CA VAL A 383 9.61 5.39 22.45
C VAL A 383 10.32 6.63 21.92
N GLU A 384 10.88 6.52 20.72
CA GLU A 384 11.64 7.59 20.07
C GLU A 384 10.85 8.11 18.86
N ILE A 385 10.78 9.43 18.73
CA ILE A 385 10.17 10.07 17.56
C ILE A 385 11.31 10.39 16.58
N VAL A 386 11.23 9.82 15.38
CA VAL A 386 12.23 9.97 14.32
C VAL A 386 11.66 10.88 13.23
N THR A 387 12.26 12.05 13.05
CA THR A 387 11.89 13.04 12.03
C THR A 387 13.15 13.52 11.28
N TYR A 388 13.00 14.48 10.38
CA TYR A 388 14.12 15.15 9.70
C TYR A 388 14.56 16.45 10.41
N ASP A 389 14.07 16.71 11.63
CA ASP A 389 14.41 17.90 12.44
C ASP A 389 15.71 17.75 13.23
#